data_AF-A0A3D4UHD2-F1
#
_entry.id   AF-A0A3D4UHD2-F1
#
_cell.length_a   1.000
_cell.length_b   1.000
_cell.length_c   1.000
_cell.angle_alpha   90.00
_cell.angle_beta   90.00
_cell.angle_gamma   90.00
#
_symmetry.space_group_name_H-M   'P 1'
#
loop_
_entity.id
_entity.type
_entity.pdbx_description
1 polymer ?
#
loop_
_entity_poly.entity_id
_entity_poly.type
_entity_poly.pdbx_seq_one_letter_code
_entity_poly.pdbx_strand_id
1 'polypeptide(L)' 'MADGDDYEVGYGKPPKGTRWKPGQSGNPGGRPKKTKDFEKLLEREFDEVLRIQEGGEMRTLTKRELIAKKLVHDA' A
#
# COMPACT_ATOMS: atom_id res chain seq x y z
N MET A 1 -45.66 11.12 5.55
CA MET A 1 -44.82 10.76 6.70
C MET A 1 -45.29 9.41 7.17
N ALA A 2 -44.49 8.37 6.99
CA ALA A 2 -44.83 7.03 7.42
C ALA A 2 -43.53 6.28 7.77
N ASP A 3 -43.48 5.86 9.03
CA ASP A 3 -42.71 4.74 9.59
C ASP A 3 -41.21 4.93 9.81
N GLY A 4 -40.91 5.68 10.87
CA GLY A 4 -39.74 5.43 11.70
C GLY A 4 -39.94 4.15 12.52
N ASP A 5 -38.86 3.36 12.59
CA ASP A 5 -38.54 2.47 13.71
C ASP A 5 -39.27 1.10 13.86
N ASP A 6 -39.13 0.24 12.84
CA ASP A 6 -39.12 -1.22 13.06
C ASP A 6 -38.15 -1.92 12.10
N TYR A 7 -36.85 -1.66 12.25
CA TYR A 7 -35.83 -2.50 11.62
C TYR A 7 -34.84 -2.95 12.69
N GLU A 8 -34.97 -4.20 13.11
CA GLU A 8 -34.05 -4.83 14.04
C GLU A 8 -32.63 -4.83 13.45
N VAL A 9 -31.76 -4.03 14.06
CA VAL A 9 -30.32 -4.00 13.76
C VAL A 9 -29.65 -5.18 14.45
N GLY A 10 -28.81 -5.91 13.72
CA GLY A 10 -28.16 -7.12 14.21
C GLY A 10 -27.11 -7.65 13.25
N TYR A 11 -26.61 -8.86 13.48
CA TYR A 11 -25.62 -9.48 12.60
C TYR A 11 -26.16 -9.60 11.17
N GLY A 12 -25.41 -9.06 10.19
CA GLY A 12 -25.84 -9.00 8.78
C GLY A 12 -26.98 -8.01 8.48
N LYS A 13 -27.45 -7.26 9.48
CA LYS A 13 -28.56 -6.29 9.40
C LYS A 13 -28.08 -4.87 9.78
N PRO A 14 -27.30 -4.18 8.92
CA PRO A 14 -26.77 -2.85 9.25
C PRO A 14 -27.89 -1.80 9.34
N PRO A 15 -27.75 -0.70 10.10
CA PRO A 15 -28.76 0.36 10.18
C PRO A 15 -29.11 0.97 8.81
N LYS A 16 -30.38 1.28 8.55
CA LYS A 16 -30.82 1.82 7.25
C LYS A 16 -30.14 3.15 6.89
N GLY A 17 -29.91 4.02 7.88
CA GLY A 17 -29.33 5.36 7.66
C GLY A 17 -27.87 5.36 7.20
N THR A 18 -27.13 4.29 7.43
CA THR A 18 -25.69 4.19 7.09
C THR A 18 -25.42 3.30 5.88
N ARG A 19 -26.44 2.68 5.29
CA ARG A 19 -26.28 1.85 4.09
C ARG A 19 -26.08 2.71 2.87
N TRP A 20 -25.19 2.28 1.99
CA TRP A 20 -25.11 2.84 0.63
C TRP A 20 -26.33 2.43 -0.19
N LYS A 21 -26.77 3.31 -1.08
CA LYS A 21 -27.84 3.01 -2.04
C LYS A 21 -27.38 1.90 -2.99
N PRO A 22 -28.28 1.05 -3.49
CA PRO A 22 -27.95 0.11 -4.56
C PRO A 22 -27.27 0.84 -5.74
N GLY A 23 -26.11 0.34 -6.18
CA GLY A 23 -25.30 0.97 -7.24
C GLY A 23 -24.38 2.10 -6.76
N GLN A 24 -24.45 2.51 -5.50
CA GLN A 24 -23.54 3.49 -4.91
C GLN A 24 -22.45 2.76 -4.12
N SER A 25 -21.20 2.93 -4.54
CA SER A 25 -20.04 2.52 -3.75
C SER A 25 -19.80 3.50 -2.62
N GLY A 26 -19.40 3.01 -1.44
CA GLY A 26 -18.88 3.85 -0.36
C GLY A 26 -17.55 4.53 -0.68
N ASN A 27 -16.88 4.05 -1.72
CA ASN A 27 -15.78 4.74 -2.37
C ASN A 27 -16.15 5.02 -3.84
N PRO A 28 -16.87 6.12 -4.13
CA PRO A 28 -17.28 6.46 -5.50
C PRO A 28 -16.11 6.66 -6.46
N GLY A 29 -14.97 7.15 -5.96
CA GLY A 29 -13.74 7.32 -6.73
C GLY A 29 -12.99 6.02 -6.99
N GLY A 30 -13.42 4.92 -6.37
CA GLY A 30 -12.74 3.63 -6.44
C GLY A 30 -11.31 3.69 -5.89
N ARG A 31 -10.55 2.64 -6.16
CA ARG A 31 -9.12 2.66 -5.87
C ARG A 31 -8.45 3.70 -6.78
N PRO A 32 -7.64 4.63 -6.25
CA PRO A 32 -6.90 5.57 -7.09
C PRO A 32 -6.03 4.82 -8.10
N LYS A 33 -5.87 5.39 -9.30
CA LYS A 33 -5.02 4.81 -10.34
C LYS A 33 -3.59 4.67 -9.80
N LYS A 34 -2.93 3.54 -10.10
CA LYS A 34 -1.50 3.40 -9.84
C LYS A 34 -0.76 4.57 -10.50
N THR A 35 -0.01 5.35 -9.74
CA THR A 35 0.93 6.32 -10.27
C THR A 35 2.02 5.53 -10.99
N LYS A 36 2.03 5.56 -12.33
CA LYS A 36 3.04 4.88 -13.15
C LYS A 36 4.47 5.30 -12.81
N ASP A 37 4.60 6.47 -12.18
CA ASP A 37 5.89 7.11 -11.94
C ASP A 37 6.54 6.66 -10.64
N PHE A 38 5.76 6.34 -9.59
CA PHE A 38 6.34 5.95 -8.30
C PHE A 38 7.11 4.62 -8.38
N GLU A 39 6.53 3.62 -9.03
CA GLU A 39 7.17 2.30 -9.22
C GLU A 39 8.49 2.44 -10.00
N LYS A 40 8.48 3.22 -11.08
CA LYS A 40 9.68 3.51 -11.88
C LYS A 40 10.74 4.32 -11.13
N LEU A 41 10.32 5.29 -10.33
CA LEU A 41 11.24 6.07 -9.49
C LEU A 41 11.93 5.17 -8.46
N LEU A 42 11.17 4.26 -7.85
CA LEU A 42 11.69 3.30 -6.89
C LEU A 42 12.66 2.31 -7.54
N GLU A 43 12.30 1.76 -8.71
CA GLU A 43 13.16 0.87 -9.48
C GLU A 43 14.49 1.53 -9.81
N ARG A 44 14.44 2.76 -10.35
CA ARG A 44 15.62 3.55 -10.69
C ARG A 44 16.52 3.80 -9.48
N GLU A 45 15.92 4.17 -8.35
CA GLU A 45 16.66 4.39 -7.11
C GLU A 45 17.34 3.10 -6.66
N PHE A 46 16.64 1.97 -6.69
CA PHE A 46 17.20 0.67 -6.30
C PHE A 46 18.29 0.14 -7.24
N ASP A 47 18.25 0.51 -8.52
CA ASP A 47 19.28 0.18 -9.51
C ASP A 47 20.51 1.10 -9.43
N GLU A 48 20.47 2.15 -8.61
CA GLU A 48 21.64 3.01 -8.44
C GLU A 48 22.80 2.25 -7.79
N VAL A 49 23.97 2.42 -8.38
CA VAL A 49 25.21 1.76 -7.98
C VAL A 49 25.99 2.64 -7.02
N LEU A 50 26.33 2.08 -5.85
CA LEU A 50 27.16 2.72 -4.85
C LEU A 50 28.49 1.98 -4.69
N ARG A 51 29.55 2.74 -4.42
CA ARG A 51 30.84 2.19 -4.00
C ARG A 51 30.91 2.23 -2.47
N ILE A 52 31.03 1.06 -1.86
CA ILE A 52 31.14 0.90 -0.41
C ILE A 52 32.43 0.17 -0.04
N GLN A 53 32.94 0.45 1.16
CA GLN A 53 34.06 -0.30 1.73
C GLN A 53 33.52 -1.41 2.63
N GLU A 54 33.93 -2.64 2.38
CA GLU A 54 33.48 -3.81 3.12
C GLU A 54 34.68 -4.71 3.44
N GLY A 55 34.93 -4.95 4.72
CA GLY A 55 36.06 -5.79 5.16
C GLY A 55 37.43 -5.28 4.71
N GLY A 56 37.56 -3.98 4.41
CA GLY A 56 38.78 -3.36 3.88
C GLY A 56 38.86 -3.32 2.35
N GLU A 57 37.98 -4.01 1.62
CA GLU A 57 37.91 -3.98 0.16
C GLU A 57 36.85 -2.99 -0.34
N MET A 58 37.13 -2.30 -1.45
CA MET A 58 36.14 -1.47 -2.13
C MET A 58 35.28 -2.34 -3.05
N ARG A 59 33.98 -2.36 -2.82
CA ARG A 59 33.01 -3.08 -3.63
C ARG A 59 31.98 -2.14 -4.22
N THR A 60 31.53 -2.47 -5.43
CA THR A 60 30.52 -1.73 -6.16
C THR A 60 29.25 -2.56 -6.14
N LEU A 61 28.19 -2.05 -5.51
CA LEU A 61 26.93 -2.76 -5.31
C LEU A 61 25.77 -1.81 -5.61
N THR A 62 24.66 -2.37 -6.07
CA THR A 62 23.39 -1.62 -6.17
C THR A 62 22.79 -1.38 -4.79
N LYS A 63 21.95 -0.34 -4.66
CA LYS A 63 21.22 -0.07 -3.41
C LYS A 63 20.36 -1.26 -2.96
N ARG A 64 19.74 -2.00 -3.89
CA ARG A 64 18.97 -3.21 -3.57
C ARG A 64 19.83 -4.33 -2.99
N GLU A 65 21.02 -4.57 -3.54
CA GLU A 65 21.96 -5.57 -3.03
C GLU A 65 22.45 -5.20 -1.64
N LEU A 66 22.72 -3.90 -1.42
CA LEU A 66 23.12 -3.38 -0.12
C LEU A 66 22.04 -3.61 0.94
N ILE A 67 20.78 -3.31 0.62
CA ILE A 67 19.64 -3.53 1.53
C ILE A 67 19.49 -5.01 1.86
N ALA A 68 19.52 -5.89 0.84
CA ALA A 68 19.40 -7.33 1.04
C ALA A 68 20.52 -7.87 1.94
N LYS A 69 21.75 -7.42 1.70
CA LYS A 69 22.91 -7.79 2.50
C LYS A 69 22.78 -7.34 3.95
N LYS A 70 22.32 -6.10 4.18
CA LYS A 70 22.07 -5.58 5.53
C LYS A 70 21.00 -6.39 6.27
N LEU A 71 19.89 -6.72 5.60
CA LEU A 71 18.82 -7.51 6.20
C LEU A 71 19.28 -8.92 6.61
N VAL A 72 20.16 -9.56 5.83
CA VAL A 72 20.73 -10.87 6.17
C VAL A 72 21.74 -10.77 7.31
N HIS A 73 22.50 -9.68 7.39
CA HIS A 73 23.47 -9.46 8.47
C HIS A 73 22.78 -9.13 9.80
N ASP A 74 21.65 -8.43 9.77
CA ASP A 74 20.89 -8.03 10.97
C ASP A 74 19.99 -9.16 11.53
N ALA A 75 19.92 -10.32 10.86
CA ALA A 75 19.18 -11.52 11.28
C ALA A 75 20.08 -12.49 12.05
#